data_AF-A0A316BB78-F1
#
_entry.id   AF-A0A316BB78-F1
#
_cell.length_a   1.000
_cell.length_b   1.000
_cell.length_c   1.000
_cell.angle_alpha   90.00
_cell.angle_beta   90.00
_cell.angle_gamma   90.00
#
_symmetry.space_group_name_H-M   'P 1'
#
loop_
_entity.id
_entity.type
_entity.pdbx_description
1 polymer ?
#
loop_
_entity_poly.entity_id
_entity_poly.type
_entity_poly.pdbx_seq_one_letter_code
_entity_poly.pdbx_strand_id
1 'polypeptide(L)'
;MKKSFIPAIALSVCAAVSSVSAVQEIPNTQPKVDAAFWNKVLDKTWNGLKKRNIAPYENGVGAGLVHRPKSEYPGDAVSEAVGYGMLVALYANDQETFNKIWSAANKEMWNGNFYDWQLKLSGSKSQGAATDAEEDIILSLVFAQKLVDGGKWKDYTDPSGKKYLEHAKKMMGKMWETEQITSKGTLAPGAGWGGESFVNVGYFSPAWYKIFAKYDSNHDWNKVVDRSYEIIANSPGYSLGMVPDWMKPDGSPSGSLGYNAYFNAKAFFKDAIRILWRVAIDAIWFDEPRAKTFLQNSMNFINSIGGAEAANFFQMDGQLLPAEDVWTDMVGGTITRHRREHSPMTIGMWATAAMAVGTDEDKKAFSQEMAKFYDKDADYFGLAVDPSGMEEDTLHNEMYFEQFLGWFGTSMMSGVFSNIEDDIDNPKQAVVGLTTSLSESSQENPGQEPDAIGNTLTPSIAESSVKLVRNKGQVRILRKDSEDRWIEYGLNGKKLFKVH
;
A
#
# COMPACT_ATOMS: atom_id res chain seq x y z
N MET A 1 72.26 -19.55 -15.72
CA MET A 1 71.21 -18.53 -15.84
C MET A 1 69.88 -19.21 -16.22
N LYS A 2 69.01 -19.47 -15.23
CA LYS A 2 67.63 -19.94 -15.49
C LYS A 2 66.70 -18.74 -15.31
N LYS A 3 66.01 -18.31 -16.37
CA LYS A 3 64.97 -17.27 -16.32
C LYS A 3 63.66 -17.92 -15.86
N SER A 4 63.13 -17.46 -14.73
CA SER A 4 61.79 -17.79 -14.27
C SER A 4 60.77 -16.89 -14.98
N PHE A 5 59.77 -17.51 -15.62
CA PHE A 5 58.59 -16.83 -16.15
C PHE A 5 57.51 -16.85 -15.06
N ILE A 6 56.97 -15.68 -14.70
CA ILE A 6 55.77 -15.54 -13.86
C ILE A 6 54.64 -15.07 -14.78
N PRO A 7 53.50 -15.79 -14.88
CA PRO A 7 52.38 -15.33 -15.69
C PRO A 7 51.60 -14.25 -14.92
N ALA A 8 51.32 -13.13 -15.59
CA ALA A 8 50.43 -12.11 -15.08
C ALA A 8 48.99 -12.62 -15.13
N ILE A 9 48.39 -12.84 -13.96
CA ILE A 9 46.96 -13.11 -13.82
C ILE A 9 46.24 -11.76 -13.98
N ALA A 10 45.49 -11.61 -15.07
CA ALA A 10 44.57 -10.52 -15.26
C ALA A 10 43.42 -10.66 -14.24
N LEU A 11 43.45 -9.86 -13.19
CA LEU A 11 42.36 -9.77 -12.23
C LEU A 11 41.24 -8.94 -12.86
N SER A 12 40.25 -9.61 -13.46
CA SER A 12 38.99 -8.97 -13.86
C SER A 12 38.23 -8.58 -12.60
N VAL A 13 38.33 -7.30 -12.21
CA VAL A 13 37.46 -6.73 -11.18
C VAL A 13 36.07 -6.57 -11.80
N CYS A 14 35.25 -7.62 -11.69
CA CYS A 14 33.81 -7.47 -11.79
C CYS A 14 33.36 -6.69 -10.55
N ALA A 15 33.30 -5.36 -10.67
CA ALA A 15 32.55 -4.55 -9.72
C ALA A 15 31.07 -4.86 -9.94
N ALA A 16 30.56 -5.86 -9.24
CA ALA A 16 29.14 -5.95 -8.96
C ALA A 16 28.83 -4.78 -8.02
N VAL A 17 28.40 -3.65 -8.57
CA VAL A 17 27.76 -2.60 -7.79
C VAL A 17 26.39 -3.17 -7.42
N SER A 18 26.33 -3.95 -6.34
CA SER A 18 25.08 -4.13 -5.62
C SER A 18 24.78 -2.79 -4.97
N SER A 19 24.09 -1.91 -5.68
CA SER A 19 23.42 -0.78 -5.04
C SER A 19 22.38 -1.39 -4.11
N VAL A 20 22.73 -1.50 -2.84
CA VAL A 20 21.71 -1.70 -1.80
C VAL A 20 20.89 -0.43 -1.87
N SER A 21 19.73 -0.48 -2.52
CA SER A 21 18.79 0.65 -2.51
C SER A 21 18.44 0.90 -1.07
N ALA A 22 18.91 2.01 -0.54
CA ALA A 22 18.45 2.56 0.72
C ALA A 22 17.28 3.51 0.41
N VAL A 23 16.28 3.53 1.30
CA VAL A 23 15.19 4.51 1.25
C VAL A 23 15.69 5.94 0.99
N GLN A 24 14.83 6.74 0.37
CA GLN A 24 15.12 8.10 -0.01
C GLN A 24 15.41 8.97 1.23
N GLU A 25 16.69 9.23 1.49
CA GLU A 25 17.10 10.14 2.56
C GLU A 25 17.19 11.57 2.00
N ILE A 26 16.18 12.38 2.31
CA ILE A 26 16.19 13.83 2.10
C ILE A 26 15.95 14.48 3.46
N PRO A 27 16.85 15.37 3.93
CA PRO A 27 16.65 16.07 5.20
C PRO A 27 15.29 16.79 5.24
N ASN A 28 14.47 16.44 6.22
CA ASN A 28 13.12 16.97 6.39
C ASN A 28 12.76 17.16 7.87
N THR A 29 11.68 17.91 8.11
CA THR A 29 11.16 18.22 9.45
C THR A 29 9.99 17.34 9.88
N GLN A 30 9.68 16.29 9.12
CA GLN A 30 8.58 15.39 9.45
C GLN A 30 8.86 14.70 10.80
N PRO A 31 7.88 14.66 11.73
CA PRO A 31 7.99 13.86 12.94
C PRO A 31 8.38 12.43 12.59
N LYS A 32 9.29 11.83 13.37
CA LYS A 32 9.75 10.45 13.11
C LYS A 32 10.04 9.70 14.40
N VAL A 33 9.86 8.39 14.37
CA VAL A 33 10.13 7.45 15.47
C VAL A 33 10.84 6.22 14.91
N ASP A 34 11.89 5.75 15.58
CA ASP A 34 12.65 4.55 15.23
C ASP A 34 13.13 4.49 13.76
N ALA A 35 13.40 5.66 13.17
CA ALA A 35 13.68 5.79 11.73
C ALA A 35 14.79 4.86 11.22
N ALA A 36 15.88 4.70 11.99
CA ALA A 36 16.98 3.82 11.61
C ALA A 36 16.59 2.33 11.53
N PHE A 37 15.66 1.87 12.38
CA PHE A 37 15.11 0.52 12.33
C PHE A 37 14.17 0.40 11.13
N TRP A 38 13.18 1.30 11.04
CA TRP A 38 12.15 1.24 10.01
C TRP A 38 12.68 1.43 8.59
N ASN A 39 13.71 2.24 8.36
CA ASN A 39 14.31 2.41 7.04
C ASN A 39 14.82 1.07 6.47
N LYS A 40 15.45 0.23 7.30
CA LYS A 40 15.90 -1.11 6.88
C LYS A 40 14.73 -2.04 6.58
N VAL A 41 13.65 -1.95 7.36
CA VAL A 41 12.44 -2.75 7.14
C VAL A 41 11.75 -2.34 5.84
N LEU A 42 11.63 -1.05 5.57
CA LEU A 42 11.07 -0.50 4.32
C LEU A 42 11.86 -1.00 3.09
N ASP A 43 13.19 -1.04 3.17
CA ASP A 43 14.04 -1.58 2.09
C ASP A 43 13.80 -3.08 1.87
N LYS A 44 13.76 -3.89 2.95
CA LYS A 44 13.50 -5.34 2.87
C LYS A 44 12.12 -5.63 2.30
N THR A 45 11.09 -4.95 2.80
CA THR A 45 9.70 -5.15 2.39
C THR A 45 9.44 -4.70 0.95
N TRP A 46 10.09 -3.62 0.49
CA TRP A 46 10.05 -3.24 -0.93
C TRP A 46 10.67 -4.31 -1.84
N ASN A 47 11.82 -4.87 -1.45
CA ASN A 47 12.43 -5.97 -2.21
C ASN A 47 11.54 -7.21 -2.26
N GLY A 48 10.83 -7.53 -1.17
CA GLY A 48 9.85 -8.61 -1.16
C GLY A 48 8.63 -8.33 -2.04
N LEU A 49 8.11 -7.10 -2.04
CA LEU A 49 7.05 -6.67 -2.98
C LEU A 49 7.48 -6.88 -4.43
N LYS A 50 8.69 -6.43 -4.82
CA LYS A 50 9.22 -6.69 -6.18
C LYS A 50 9.29 -8.18 -6.51
N LYS A 51 9.80 -8.99 -5.59
CA LYS A 51 9.94 -10.44 -5.73
C LYS A 51 8.60 -11.17 -5.87
N ARG A 52 7.55 -10.71 -5.19
CA ARG A 52 6.22 -11.35 -5.18
C ARG A 52 5.30 -10.81 -6.28
N ASN A 53 5.35 -9.52 -6.57
CA ASN A 53 4.33 -8.82 -7.36
C ASN A 53 4.81 -8.33 -8.73
N ILE A 54 6.13 -8.26 -8.98
CA ILE A 54 6.68 -7.80 -10.28
C ILE A 54 7.47 -8.91 -10.97
N ALA A 55 8.51 -9.42 -10.31
CA ALA A 55 9.46 -10.39 -10.89
C ALA A 55 8.81 -11.64 -11.51
N PRO A 56 7.76 -12.25 -10.93
CA PRO A 56 7.11 -13.43 -11.52
C PRO A 56 6.41 -13.17 -12.86
N TYR A 57 6.13 -11.91 -13.19
CA TYR A 57 5.33 -11.49 -14.34
C TYR A 57 6.17 -10.83 -15.46
N GLU A 58 7.49 -10.72 -15.28
CA GLU A 58 8.43 -10.03 -16.21
C GLU A 58 8.46 -10.60 -17.64
N ASN A 59 7.99 -11.84 -17.84
CA ASN A 59 7.92 -12.49 -19.15
C ASN A 59 6.48 -12.65 -19.69
N GLY A 60 5.50 -11.97 -19.09
CA GLY A 60 4.08 -12.16 -19.35
C GLY A 60 3.33 -10.90 -19.79
N VAL A 61 1.99 -11.01 -19.81
CA VAL A 61 1.09 -9.87 -19.98
C VAL A 61 1.29 -8.92 -18.80
N GLY A 62 1.48 -7.63 -19.09
CA GLY A 62 1.72 -6.64 -18.05
C GLY A 62 3.15 -6.60 -17.52
N ALA A 63 4.13 -7.20 -18.21
CA ALA A 63 5.54 -7.18 -17.78
C ALA A 63 6.00 -5.77 -17.34
N GLY A 64 6.46 -5.67 -16.09
CA GLY A 64 6.85 -4.44 -15.42
C GLY A 64 5.79 -3.80 -14.52
N LEU A 65 4.53 -4.23 -14.58
CA LEU A 65 3.47 -3.81 -13.66
C LEU A 65 3.59 -4.48 -12.30
N VAL A 66 2.89 -3.92 -11.31
CA VAL A 66 2.64 -4.54 -10.02
C VAL A 66 1.37 -5.39 -10.13
N HIS A 67 1.53 -6.71 -10.11
CA HIS A 67 0.43 -7.66 -10.17
C HIS A 67 -0.07 -8.02 -8.77
N ARG A 68 -1.33 -8.47 -8.69
CA ARG A 68 -1.97 -9.03 -7.49
C ARG A 68 -2.01 -10.55 -7.66
N PRO A 69 -1.06 -11.32 -7.09
CA PRO A 69 -0.99 -12.77 -7.31
C PRO A 69 -2.27 -13.50 -6.93
N LYS A 70 -2.99 -12.95 -5.95
CA LYS A 70 -4.24 -13.46 -5.44
C LYS A 70 -5.25 -12.32 -5.46
N SER A 71 -6.26 -12.47 -6.30
CA SER A 71 -7.36 -11.55 -6.53
C SER A 71 -8.51 -12.34 -7.17
N GLU A 72 -9.64 -11.71 -7.43
CA GLU A 72 -10.75 -12.25 -8.22
C GLU A 72 -10.35 -12.64 -9.65
N TYR A 73 -9.29 -12.01 -10.17
CA TYR A 73 -8.65 -12.39 -11.43
C TYR A 73 -7.16 -12.65 -11.16
N PRO A 74 -6.79 -13.81 -10.58
CA PRO A 74 -5.45 -14.05 -10.05
C PRO A 74 -4.33 -13.65 -11.02
N GLY A 75 -3.42 -12.81 -10.52
CA GLY A 75 -2.31 -12.27 -11.28
C GLY A 75 -2.68 -11.09 -12.18
N ASP A 76 -3.86 -10.50 -12.03
CA ASP A 76 -4.16 -9.23 -12.68
C ASP A 76 -3.30 -8.08 -12.12
N ALA A 77 -3.25 -6.97 -12.85
CA ALA A 77 -2.69 -5.71 -12.39
C ALA A 77 -3.82 -4.66 -12.36
N VAL A 78 -3.80 -3.80 -11.36
CA VAL A 78 -4.77 -2.69 -11.22
C VAL A 78 -4.06 -1.35 -11.20
N SER A 79 -4.73 -0.28 -11.64
CA SER A 79 -4.13 1.05 -11.70
C SER A 79 -3.72 1.55 -10.31
N GLU A 80 -4.48 1.20 -9.26
CA GLU A 80 -4.11 1.46 -7.86
C GLU A 80 -2.70 0.91 -7.55
N ALA A 81 -2.38 -0.29 -8.03
CA ALA A 81 -1.07 -0.91 -7.84
C ALA A 81 0.04 -0.22 -8.59
N VAL A 82 -0.28 0.44 -9.71
CA VAL A 82 0.66 1.31 -10.42
C VAL A 82 0.97 2.53 -9.56
N GLY A 83 -0.06 3.22 -9.06
CA GLY A 83 0.10 4.39 -8.19
C GLY A 83 0.91 4.06 -6.93
N TYR A 84 0.51 3.02 -6.20
CA TYR A 84 1.22 2.58 -4.99
C TYR A 84 2.65 2.12 -5.29
N GLY A 85 2.84 1.32 -6.34
CA GLY A 85 4.16 0.85 -6.75
C GLY A 85 5.11 1.99 -7.11
N MET A 86 4.60 3.02 -7.78
CA MET A 86 5.37 4.22 -8.10
C MET A 86 5.71 5.04 -6.85
N LEU A 87 4.77 5.24 -5.93
CA LEU A 87 5.03 5.91 -4.65
C LEU A 87 6.09 5.17 -3.82
N VAL A 88 5.96 3.85 -3.66
CA VAL A 88 6.95 3.05 -2.93
C VAL A 88 8.30 3.11 -3.61
N ALA A 89 8.38 2.92 -4.93
CA ALA A 89 9.66 2.98 -5.67
C ALA A 89 10.32 4.36 -5.56
N LEU A 90 9.54 5.45 -5.57
CA LEU A 90 10.00 6.81 -5.38
C LEU A 90 10.67 6.99 -4.01
N TYR A 91 9.96 6.62 -2.94
CA TYR A 91 10.45 6.77 -1.57
C TYR A 91 11.48 5.69 -1.16
N ALA A 92 11.57 4.57 -1.88
CA ALA A 92 12.64 3.58 -1.76
C ALA A 92 13.88 3.94 -2.60
N ASN A 93 13.89 5.12 -3.25
CA ASN A 93 14.94 5.59 -4.14
C ASN A 93 15.31 4.56 -5.24
N ASP A 94 14.30 3.90 -5.79
CA ASP A 94 14.41 2.85 -6.82
C ASP A 94 13.92 3.39 -8.17
N GLN A 95 14.71 4.30 -8.75
CA GLN A 95 14.36 4.94 -10.02
C GLN A 95 14.15 3.93 -11.16
N GLU A 96 14.92 2.83 -11.18
CA GLU A 96 14.79 1.81 -12.22
C GLU A 96 13.41 1.14 -12.17
N THR A 97 12.98 0.69 -11.00
CA THR A 97 11.68 0.04 -10.85
C THR A 97 10.54 1.05 -11.03
N PHE A 98 10.70 2.29 -10.57
CA PHE A 98 9.75 3.39 -10.84
C PHE A 98 9.49 3.53 -12.35
N ASN A 99 10.56 3.65 -13.13
CA ASN A 99 10.49 3.82 -14.58
C ASN A 99 9.89 2.61 -15.29
N LYS A 100 10.22 1.41 -14.80
CA LYS A 100 9.65 0.15 -15.31
C LYS A 100 8.14 0.11 -15.12
N ILE A 101 7.65 0.38 -13.90
CA ILE A 101 6.22 0.40 -13.58
C ILE A 101 5.49 1.43 -14.44
N TRP A 102 6.00 2.67 -14.49
CA TRP A 102 5.36 3.74 -15.25
C TRP A 102 5.29 3.44 -16.75
N SER A 103 6.39 2.93 -17.33
CA SER A 103 6.43 2.57 -18.76
C SER A 103 5.49 1.42 -19.10
N ALA A 104 5.41 0.42 -18.23
CA ALA A 104 4.48 -0.68 -18.39
C ALA A 104 3.03 -0.19 -18.32
N ALA A 105 2.71 0.70 -17.37
CA ALA A 105 1.38 1.28 -17.24
C ALA A 105 1.00 2.13 -18.47
N ASN A 106 1.92 2.95 -18.99
CA ASN A 106 1.71 3.73 -20.20
C ASN A 106 1.44 2.86 -21.43
N LYS A 107 2.12 1.72 -21.53
CA LYS A 107 1.97 0.78 -22.63
C LYS A 107 0.66 -0.01 -22.53
N GLU A 108 0.36 -0.52 -21.35
CA GLU A 108 -0.66 -1.55 -21.16
C GLU A 108 -2.00 -0.99 -20.68
N MET A 109 -2.03 0.13 -19.94
CA MET A 109 -3.23 0.60 -19.23
C MET A 109 -3.67 2.01 -19.65
N TRP A 110 -2.74 2.90 -20.01
CA TRP A 110 -3.09 4.25 -20.46
C TRP A 110 -3.84 4.24 -21.80
N ASN A 111 -5.06 4.78 -21.83
CA ASN A 111 -5.90 4.81 -23.05
C ASN A 111 -5.89 6.17 -23.77
N GLY A 112 -5.12 7.15 -23.28
CA GLY A 112 -5.10 8.51 -23.81
C GLY A 112 -5.80 9.54 -22.92
N ASN A 113 -6.71 9.08 -22.05
CA ASN A 113 -7.47 9.90 -21.11
C ASN A 113 -7.19 9.51 -19.65
N PHE A 114 -7.17 8.22 -19.34
CA PHE A 114 -6.91 7.68 -17.99
C PHE A 114 -6.26 6.29 -18.09
N TYR A 115 -5.85 5.72 -16.95
CA TYR A 115 -5.42 4.32 -16.91
C TYR A 115 -6.64 3.43 -16.71
N ASP A 116 -6.89 2.49 -17.64
CA ASP A 116 -7.92 1.47 -17.46
C ASP A 116 -7.63 0.69 -16.18
N TRP A 117 -8.59 0.62 -15.26
CA TRP A 117 -8.32 0.27 -13.86
C TRP A 117 -7.81 -1.16 -13.64
N GLN A 118 -7.98 -2.07 -14.60
CA GLN A 118 -7.53 -3.47 -14.47
C GLN A 118 -7.05 -4.06 -15.80
N LEU A 119 -5.90 -4.72 -15.77
CA LEU A 119 -5.37 -5.60 -16.81
C LEU A 119 -5.34 -7.06 -16.30
N LYS A 120 -6.07 -7.95 -16.96
CA LYS A 120 -6.07 -9.39 -16.64
C LYS A 120 -4.95 -10.12 -17.37
N LEU A 121 -4.50 -11.28 -16.85
CA LEU A 121 -3.50 -12.13 -17.52
C LEU A 121 -3.91 -12.64 -18.90
N SER A 122 -5.20 -12.57 -19.26
CA SER A 122 -5.69 -12.83 -20.61
C SER A 122 -5.33 -11.73 -21.63
N GLY A 123 -4.83 -10.57 -21.17
CA GLY A 123 -4.61 -9.37 -21.97
C GLY A 123 -5.84 -8.45 -22.07
N SER A 124 -7.00 -8.88 -21.56
CA SER A 124 -8.21 -8.04 -21.56
C SER A 124 -8.16 -7.01 -20.44
N LYS A 125 -8.65 -5.80 -20.71
CA LYS A 125 -8.77 -4.71 -19.73
C LYS A 125 -10.20 -4.55 -19.25
N SER A 126 -10.39 -4.22 -17.97
CA SER A 126 -11.62 -3.59 -17.51
C SER A 126 -11.46 -2.09 -17.69
N GLN A 127 -12.29 -1.48 -18.55
CA GLN A 127 -12.17 -0.06 -18.88
C GLN A 127 -12.76 0.83 -17.78
N GLY A 128 -12.25 2.06 -17.72
CA GLY A 128 -12.65 3.07 -16.74
C GLY A 128 -11.51 3.39 -15.77
N ALA A 129 -11.54 4.59 -15.21
CA ALA A 129 -10.55 5.07 -14.27
C ALA A 129 -10.91 4.68 -12.83
N ALA A 130 -9.89 4.49 -11.98
CA ALA A 130 -10.02 4.52 -10.53
C ALA A 130 -9.21 5.72 -10.05
N THR A 131 -9.90 6.78 -9.61
CA THR A 131 -9.31 8.13 -9.53
C THR A 131 -8.17 8.25 -8.52
N ASP A 132 -8.16 7.41 -7.48
CA ASP A 132 -7.04 7.27 -6.54
C ASP A 132 -5.73 6.90 -7.26
N ALA A 133 -5.80 6.02 -8.26
CA ALA A 133 -4.64 5.68 -9.07
C ALA A 133 -4.10 6.88 -9.85
N GLU A 134 -4.98 7.67 -10.47
CA GLU A 134 -4.55 8.85 -11.22
C GLU A 134 -3.83 9.86 -10.33
N GLU A 135 -4.39 10.20 -9.16
CA GLU A 135 -3.75 11.18 -8.26
C GLU A 135 -2.40 10.66 -7.71
N ASP A 136 -2.28 9.39 -7.37
CA ASP A 136 -1.04 8.81 -6.84
C ASP A 136 0.05 8.71 -7.94
N ILE A 137 -0.33 8.40 -9.18
CA ILE A 137 0.59 8.44 -10.35
C ILE A 137 1.04 9.87 -10.65
N ILE A 138 0.12 10.85 -10.62
CA ILE A 138 0.44 12.26 -10.89
C ILE A 138 1.44 12.78 -9.86
N LEU A 139 1.19 12.58 -8.57
CA LEU A 139 2.11 13.01 -7.51
C LEU A 139 3.49 12.36 -7.71
N SER A 140 3.50 11.05 -7.96
CA SER A 140 4.73 10.29 -8.20
C SER A 140 5.57 10.88 -9.33
N LEU A 141 4.94 11.27 -10.44
CA LEU A 141 5.63 11.88 -11.59
C LEU A 141 6.12 13.30 -11.30
N VAL A 142 5.34 14.11 -10.57
CA VAL A 142 5.76 15.45 -10.14
C VAL A 142 7.00 15.34 -9.25
N PHE A 143 6.99 14.45 -8.26
CA PHE A 143 8.11 14.26 -7.36
C PHE A 143 9.32 13.61 -8.05
N ALA A 144 9.11 12.68 -8.99
CA ALA A 144 10.21 12.15 -9.82
C ALA A 144 10.90 13.28 -10.61
N GLN A 145 10.15 14.23 -11.18
CA GLN A 145 10.74 15.41 -11.80
C GLN A 145 11.54 16.25 -10.80
N LYS A 146 11.02 16.47 -9.59
CA LYS A 146 11.75 17.21 -8.55
C LYS A 146 13.05 16.52 -8.13
N LEU A 147 13.09 15.20 -8.07
CA LEU A 147 14.31 14.44 -7.83
C LEU A 147 15.33 14.60 -8.97
N VAL A 148 14.86 14.71 -10.22
CA VAL A 148 15.73 15.02 -11.37
C VAL A 148 16.28 16.45 -11.28
N ASP A 149 15.42 17.42 -11.00
CA ASP A 149 15.80 18.83 -10.87
C ASP A 149 16.81 19.03 -9.72
N GLY A 150 16.64 18.29 -8.62
CA GLY A 150 17.55 18.24 -7.48
C GLY A 150 18.81 17.38 -7.70
N GLY A 151 19.02 16.81 -8.89
CA GLY A 151 20.20 16.01 -9.24
C GLY A 151 20.31 14.66 -8.53
N LYS A 152 19.22 14.17 -7.93
CA LYS A 152 19.17 12.86 -7.25
C LYS A 152 18.84 11.74 -8.21
N TRP A 153 17.97 12.00 -9.19
CA TRP A 153 17.55 11.07 -10.23
C TRP A 153 18.03 11.54 -11.61
N LYS A 154 18.14 10.61 -12.57
CA LYS A 154 18.45 10.94 -13.97
C LYS A 154 17.18 11.32 -14.73
N ASP A 155 17.26 12.23 -15.70
CA ASP A 155 16.11 12.46 -16.60
C ASP A 155 15.71 11.15 -17.31
N TYR A 156 14.42 10.99 -17.55
CA TYR A 156 13.87 9.79 -18.17
C TYR A 156 12.74 10.16 -19.14
N THR A 157 12.71 9.46 -20.26
CA THR A 157 11.63 9.52 -21.24
C THR A 157 11.15 8.10 -21.45
N ASP A 158 9.85 7.86 -21.24
CA ASP A 158 9.28 6.53 -21.41
C ASP A 158 9.37 6.10 -22.90
N PRO A 159 9.26 4.79 -23.22
CA PRO A 159 9.32 4.30 -24.59
C PRO A 159 8.31 4.93 -25.55
N SER A 160 7.22 5.49 -25.03
CA SER A 160 6.21 6.22 -25.81
C SER A 160 6.46 7.74 -25.93
N GLY A 161 7.63 8.21 -25.51
CA GLY A 161 8.11 9.58 -25.73
C GLY A 161 7.68 10.61 -24.69
N LYS A 162 7.10 10.19 -23.55
CA LYS A 162 6.59 11.08 -22.50
C LYS A 162 7.65 11.31 -21.44
N LYS A 163 7.73 12.54 -20.94
CA LYS A 163 8.50 12.92 -19.75
C LYS A 163 7.60 13.00 -18.53
N TYR A 164 8.19 12.89 -17.33
CA TYR A 164 7.43 12.82 -16.07
C TYR A 164 6.44 13.98 -15.91
N LEU A 165 6.93 15.22 -15.88
CA LEU A 165 6.09 16.39 -15.60
C LEU A 165 5.10 16.69 -16.73
N GLU A 166 5.49 16.48 -17.98
CA GLU A 166 4.59 16.67 -19.14
C GLU A 166 3.40 15.71 -19.07
N HIS A 167 3.64 14.45 -18.72
CA HIS A 167 2.57 13.48 -18.57
C HIS A 167 1.70 13.74 -17.34
N ALA A 168 2.31 14.13 -16.22
CA ALA A 168 1.57 14.53 -15.00
C ALA A 168 0.58 15.67 -15.28
N LYS A 169 1.02 16.75 -15.96
CA LYS A 169 0.16 17.87 -16.35
C LYS A 169 -0.95 17.45 -17.31
N LYS A 170 -0.64 16.55 -18.24
CA LYS A 170 -1.65 15.99 -19.15
C LYS A 170 -2.73 15.23 -18.36
N MET A 171 -2.32 14.40 -17.41
CA MET A 171 -3.26 13.65 -16.57
C MET A 171 -4.12 14.57 -15.69
N MET A 172 -3.54 15.61 -15.08
CA MET A 172 -4.29 16.62 -14.33
C MET A 172 -5.43 17.21 -15.17
N GLY A 173 -5.14 17.69 -16.38
CA GLY A 173 -6.17 18.19 -17.29
C GLY A 173 -7.21 17.14 -17.66
N LYS A 174 -6.77 15.88 -17.87
CA LYS A 174 -7.69 14.78 -18.18
C LYS A 174 -8.65 14.45 -17.05
N MET A 175 -8.25 14.53 -15.78
CA MET A 175 -9.18 14.30 -14.65
C MET A 175 -10.37 15.26 -14.67
N TRP A 176 -10.17 16.51 -15.11
CA TRP A 176 -11.25 17.48 -15.29
C TRP A 176 -12.08 17.20 -16.55
N GLU A 177 -11.43 16.88 -17.68
CA GLU A 177 -12.12 16.56 -18.94
C GLU A 177 -12.98 15.29 -18.85
N THR A 178 -12.61 14.33 -18.00
CA THR A 178 -13.27 13.03 -17.85
C THR A 178 -14.20 12.97 -16.64
N GLU A 179 -14.50 14.11 -16.01
CA GLU A 179 -15.37 14.23 -14.83
C GLU A 179 -14.93 13.37 -13.63
N GLN A 180 -13.64 13.04 -13.52
CA GLN A 180 -13.06 12.55 -12.26
C GLN A 180 -13.04 13.67 -11.21
N ILE A 181 -13.01 14.92 -11.66
CA ILE A 181 -13.29 16.09 -10.83
C ILE A 181 -14.51 16.78 -11.41
N THR A 182 -15.59 16.87 -10.61
CA THR A 182 -16.82 17.49 -11.07
C THR A 182 -16.69 19.01 -11.12
N SER A 183 -17.63 19.69 -11.80
CA SER A 183 -17.70 21.16 -11.79
C SER A 183 -17.87 21.77 -10.40
N LYS A 184 -18.32 20.99 -9.41
CA LYS A 184 -18.41 21.40 -7.99
C LYS A 184 -17.10 21.19 -7.21
N GLY A 185 -16.06 20.63 -7.83
CA GLY A 185 -14.81 20.27 -7.17
C GLY A 185 -14.87 18.94 -6.42
N THR A 186 -15.94 18.15 -6.60
CA THR A 186 -16.04 16.84 -5.95
C THR A 186 -15.16 15.84 -6.70
N LEU A 187 -14.29 15.13 -5.98
CA LEU A 187 -13.53 14.01 -6.54
C LEU A 187 -14.46 12.81 -6.72
N ALA A 188 -14.72 12.44 -7.98
CA ALA A 188 -15.45 11.25 -8.34
C ALA A 188 -14.53 10.02 -8.28
N PRO A 189 -15.04 8.84 -7.88
CA PRO A 189 -14.26 7.61 -7.76
C PRO A 189 -13.74 7.07 -9.10
N GLY A 190 -14.33 7.47 -10.22
CA GLY A 190 -13.84 7.14 -11.55
C GLY A 190 -14.32 8.13 -12.62
N ALA A 191 -13.78 7.99 -13.83
CA ALA A 191 -14.12 8.85 -14.96
C ALA A 191 -15.61 8.77 -15.32
N GLY A 192 -16.34 9.88 -15.17
CA GLY A 192 -17.78 9.97 -15.42
C GLY A 192 -18.64 9.12 -14.48
N TRP A 193 -18.10 8.65 -13.35
CA TRP A 193 -18.78 7.72 -12.45
C TRP A 193 -18.69 8.18 -11.00
N GLY A 194 -19.85 8.43 -10.38
CA GLY A 194 -19.98 8.91 -9.00
C GLY A 194 -20.06 10.44 -8.91
N GLY A 195 -19.18 11.06 -8.13
CA GLY A 195 -19.18 12.49 -7.87
C GLY A 195 -20.34 12.88 -6.95
N GLU A 196 -21.34 13.58 -7.50
CA GLU A 196 -22.47 14.06 -6.69
C GLU A 196 -23.43 12.94 -6.25
N SER A 197 -23.40 11.79 -6.93
CA SER A 197 -24.25 10.64 -6.58
C SER A 197 -23.66 9.82 -5.44
N PHE A 198 -22.34 9.67 -5.41
CA PHE A 198 -21.56 8.98 -4.39
C PHE A 198 -20.06 9.25 -4.61
N VAL A 199 -19.30 9.15 -3.55
CA VAL A 199 -17.84 9.28 -3.51
C VAL A 199 -17.23 8.10 -2.76
N ASN A 200 -15.95 7.81 -3.01
CA ASN A 200 -15.12 7.01 -2.14
C ASN A 200 -14.24 7.96 -1.34
N VAL A 201 -14.49 8.08 -0.03
CA VAL A 201 -13.80 9.08 0.79
C VAL A 201 -12.35 8.67 1.05
N GLY A 202 -12.07 7.37 1.00
CA GLY A 202 -10.71 6.84 1.04
C GLY A 202 -9.81 7.28 -0.11
N TYR A 203 -10.36 7.94 -1.15
CA TYR A 203 -9.62 8.51 -2.28
C TYR A 203 -9.29 9.99 -2.10
N PHE A 204 -9.73 10.65 -1.03
CA PHE A 204 -9.50 12.10 -0.91
C PHE A 204 -8.07 12.36 -0.43
N SER A 205 -7.28 13.01 -1.28
CA SER A 205 -5.88 13.39 -1.03
C SER A 205 -5.66 14.91 -1.13
N PRO A 206 -6.17 15.72 -0.19
CA PRO A 206 -6.10 17.19 -0.26
C PRO A 206 -4.69 17.76 -0.44
N ALA A 207 -3.68 17.12 0.19
CA ALA A 207 -2.28 17.49 -0.01
C ALA A 207 -1.84 17.37 -1.48
N TRP A 208 -2.38 16.40 -2.24
CA TRP A 208 -2.00 16.18 -3.64
C TRP A 208 -2.54 17.32 -4.47
N TYR A 209 -3.77 17.73 -4.21
CA TYR A 209 -4.42 18.83 -4.92
C TYR A 209 -3.70 20.17 -4.67
N LYS A 210 -3.16 20.38 -3.45
CA LYS A 210 -2.30 21.55 -3.15
C LYS A 210 -0.99 21.54 -3.95
N ILE A 211 -0.40 20.36 -4.20
CA ILE A 211 0.74 20.22 -5.11
C ILE A 211 0.29 20.47 -6.55
N PHE A 212 -0.82 19.87 -6.99
CA PHE A 212 -1.31 19.98 -8.38
C PHE A 212 -1.66 21.42 -8.77
N ALA A 213 -2.20 22.20 -7.82
CA ALA A 213 -2.47 23.64 -7.99
C ALA A 213 -1.25 24.45 -8.46
N LYS A 214 -0.02 23.99 -8.15
CA LYS A 214 1.23 24.63 -8.58
C LYS A 214 1.59 24.33 -10.03
N TYR A 215 1.05 23.25 -10.59
CA TYR A 215 1.41 22.72 -11.91
C TYR A 215 0.29 22.83 -12.95
N ASP A 216 -0.94 23.04 -12.52
CA ASP A 216 -2.11 23.25 -13.36
C ASP A 216 -2.92 24.46 -12.87
N SER A 217 -2.62 25.62 -13.46
CA SER A 217 -3.30 26.89 -13.16
C SER A 217 -4.60 27.09 -13.93
N ASN A 218 -4.96 26.16 -14.84
CA ASN A 218 -6.19 26.26 -15.62
C ASN A 218 -7.40 25.74 -14.84
N HIS A 219 -7.19 24.99 -13.77
CA HIS A 219 -8.24 24.39 -12.97
C HIS A 219 -8.11 24.73 -11.48
N ASP A 220 -9.26 24.78 -10.79
CA ASP A 220 -9.35 25.18 -9.39
C ASP A 220 -9.17 23.98 -8.45
N TRP A 221 -7.91 23.56 -8.27
CA TRP A 221 -7.56 22.48 -7.35
C TRP A 221 -7.81 22.82 -5.87
N ASN A 222 -7.79 24.11 -5.49
CA ASN A 222 -8.12 24.53 -4.13
C ASN A 222 -9.61 24.31 -3.82
N LYS A 223 -10.50 24.49 -4.81
CA LYS A 223 -11.90 24.09 -4.67
C LYS A 223 -12.05 22.59 -4.40
N VAL A 224 -11.19 21.74 -4.96
CA VAL A 224 -11.20 20.30 -4.69
C VAL A 224 -10.80 20.02 -3.24
N VAL A 225 -9.75 20.69 -2.73
CA VAL A 225 -9.35 20.64 -1.30
C VAL A 225 -10.52 21.01 -0.39
N ASP A 226 -11.17 22.14 -0.65
CA ASP A 226 -12.26 22.63 0.18
C ASP A 226 -13.46 21.68 0.14
N ARG A 227 -13.81 21.19 -1.05
CA ARG A 227 -14.92 20.27 -1.24
C ARG A 227 -14.65 18.91 -0.58
N SER A 228 -13.42 18.40 -0.62
CA SER A 228 -13.04 17.17 0.09
C SER A 228 -13.28 17.29 1.59
N TYR A 229 -12.84 18.38 2.22
CA TYR A 229 -13.05 18.57 3.67
C TYR A 229 -14.51 18.84 4.05
N GLU A 230 -15.27 19.54 3.20
CA GLU A 230 -16.72 19.68 3.39
C GLU A 230 -17.42 18.31 3.43
N ILE A 231 -17.08 17.42 2.50
CA ILE A 231 -17.66 16.08 2.43
C ILE A 231 -17.20 15.20 3.59
N ILE A 232 -15.90 15.24 3.96
CA ILE A 232 -15.39 14.51 5.14
C ILE A 232 -16.15 14.93 6.40
N ALA A 233 -16.41 16.24 6.57
CA ALA A 233 -17.15 16.77 7.72
C ALA A 233 -18.61 16.28 7.79
N ASN A 234 -19.19 15.87 6.67
CA ASN A 234 -20.54 15.28 6.64
C ASN A 234 -20.57 13.80 7.02
N SER A 235 -19.42 13.16 7.22
CA SER A 235 -19.37 11.74 7.59
C SER A 235 -20.15 11.45 8.88
N PRO A 236 -20.95 10.36 8.94
CA PRO A 236 -21.60 9.93 10.17
C PRO A 236 -20.61 9.53 11.27
N GLY A 237 -19.37 9.17 10.90
CA GLY A 237 -18.28 8.84 11.83
C GLY A 237 -17.33 10.01 12.13
N TYR A 238 -17.64 11.24 11.69
CA TYR A 238 -16.69 12.37 11.78
C TYR A 238 -16.23 12.68 13.22
N SER A 239 -17.12 12.55 14.21
CA SER A 239 -16.79 12.77 15.62
C SER A 239 -15.79 11.75 16.19
N LEU A 240 -15.63 10.62 15.51
CA LEU A 240 -14.66 9.57 15.83
C LEU A 240 -13.46 9.57 14.85
N GLY A 241 -13.39 10.57 13.97
CA GLY A 241 -12.36 10.67 12.94
C GLY A 241 -12.42 9.50 11.95
N MET A 242 -13.62 9.08 11.59
CA MET A 242 -13.88 7.97 10.67
C MET A 242 -14.80 8.39 9.52
N VAL A 243 -14.67 7.69 8.39
CA VAL A 243 -15.53 7.83 7.20
C VAL A 243 -15.95 6.45 6.71
N PRO A 244 -17.11 6.27 6.06
CA PRO A 244 -17.41 5.01 5.40
C PRO A 244 -16.60 4.87 4.10
N ASP A 245 -16.42 3.64 3.61
CA ASP A 245 -15.75 3.38 2.32
C ASP A 245 -16.37 4.22 1.20
N TRP A 246 -17.70 4.26 1.17
CA TRP A 246 -18.50 4.98 0.19
C TRP A 246 -19.58 5.80 0.89
N MET A 247 -19.89 6.99 0.38
CA MET A 247 -21.03 7.78 0.85
C MET A 247 -21.48 8.75 -0.22
N LYS A 248 -22.66 9.35 -0.04
CA LYS A 248 -23.02 10.55 -0.79
C LYS A 248 -22.28 11.77 -0.20
N PRO A 249 -22.06 12.83 -0.99
CA PRO A 249 -21.41 14.05 -0.49
C PRO A 249 -22.08 14.70 0.73
N ASP A 250 -23.36 14.40 0.98
CA ASP A 250 -24.15 14.96 2.08
C ASP A 250 -24.07 14.16 3.40
N GLY A 251 -23.27 13.09 3.48
CA GLY A 251 -23.21 12.23 4.67
C GLY A 251 -23.98 10.92 4.55
N SER A 252 -24.98 10.86 3.66
CA SER A 252 -25.89 9.73 3.62
C SER A 252 -25.25 8.48 2.98
N PRO A 253 -25.65 7.26 3.40
CA PRO A 253 -25.11 6.04 2.83
C PRO A 253 -25.35 5.95 1.32
N SER A 254 -24.33 5.55 0.57
CA SER A 254 -24.41 5.29 -0.88
C SER A 254 -25.00 3.92 -1.21
N GLY A 255 -25.09 3.03 -0.21
CA GLY A 255 -25.38 1.62 -0.39
C GLY A 255 -24.12 0.79 -0.70
N SER A 256 -24.30 -0.48 -1.08
CA SER A 256 -23.19 -1.37 -1.46
C SER A 256 -22.59 -0.97 -2.81
N LEU A 257 -21.40 -0.39 -2.79
CA LEU A 257 -20.58 -0.01 -3.95
C LEU A 257 -19.17 -0.57 -3.82
N GLY A 258 -18.46 -0.66 -4.95
CA GLY A 258 -17.11 -1.18 -5.01
C GLY A 258 -17.04 -2.71 -4.99
N TYR A 259 -15.83 -3.23 -5.15
CA TYR A 259 -15.56 -4.67 -5.27
C TYR A 259 -15.73 -5.41 -3.94
N ASN A 260 -15.35 -4.78 -2.82
CA ASN A 260 -15.45 -5.34 -1.47
C ASN A 260 -16.50 -4.62 -0.62
N ALA A 261 -17.65 -4.30 -1.23
CA ALA A 261 -18.75 -3.62 -0.56
C ALA A 261 -19.11 -4.33 0.75
N TYR A 262 -18.94 -3.63 1.87
CA TYR A 262 -19.17 -4.18 3.19
C TYR A 262 -20.05 -3.27 4.02
N PHE A 263 -20.87 -3.91 4.87
CA PHE A 263 -21.75 -3.27 5.85
C PHE A 263 -22.64 -2.15 5.28
N ASN A 264 -22.95 -2.22 3.98
CA ASN A 264 -23.75 -1.24 3.25
C ASN A 264 -23.30 0.21 3.49
N ALA A 265 -21.98 0.47 3.38
CA ALA A 265 -21.38 1.78 3.59
C ALA A 265 -21.57 2.35 5.02
N LYS A 266 -21.51 1.47 6.03
CA LYS A 266 -21.62 1.84 7.45
C LYS A 266 -20.40 1.42 8.29
N ALA A 267 -19.29 1.07 7.64
CA ALA A 267 -18.06 0.67 8.28
C ALA A 267 -16.89 1.53 7.79
N PHE A 268 -15.97 1.85 8.70
CA PHE A 268 -14.64 2.36 8.46
C PHE A 268 -13.78 1.14 8.12
N PHE A 269 -13.69 0.84 6.84
CA PHE A 269 -13.15 -0.42 6.36
C PHE A 269 -12.00 -0.17 5.38
N LYS A 270 -11.79 -1.09 4.43
CA LYS A 270 -10.56 -1.18 3.64
C LYS A 270 -10.34 0.00 2.72
N ASP A 271 -11.40 0.57 2.16
CA ASP A 271 -11.22 1.74 1.33
C ASP A 271 -11.02 2.98 2.18
N ALA A 272 -11.89 3.17 3.17
CA ALA A 272 -11.92 4.34 4.04
C ALA A 272 -10.66 4.53 4.86
N ILE A 273 -10.00 3.46 5.32
CA ILE A 273 -8.89 3.56 6.27
C ILE A 273 -7.71 4.40 5.74
N ARG A 274 -7.56 4.47 4.41
CA ARG A 274 -6.58 5.30 3.71
C ARG A 274 -6.75 6.80 3.97
N ILE A 275 -7.94 7.25 4.39
CA ILE A 275 -8.18 8.67 4.71
C ILE A 275 -7.26 9.15 5.82
N LEU A 276 -6.89 8.28 6.78
CA LEU A 276 -5.98 8.64 7.87
C LEU A 276 -4.63 9.05 7.29
N TRP A 277 -4.09 8.23 6.39
CA TRP A 277 -2.84 8.52 5.68
C TRP A 277 -2.95 9.78 4.83
N ARG A 278 -3.96 9.85 3.94
CA ARG A 278 -4.12 10.96 3.00
C ARG A 278 -4.30 12.32 3.69
N VAL A 279 -5.03 12.35 4.81
CA VAL A 279 -5.25 13.58 5.60
C VAL A 279 -4.09 13.87 6.56
N ALA A 280 -3.42 12.85 7.12
CA ALA A 280 -2.21 13.03 7.92
C ALA A 280 -1.11 13.73 7.14
N ILE A 281 -0.98 13.42 5.86
CA ILE A 281 -0.03 14.09 4.99
C ILE A 281 -0.35 15.58 4.86
N ASP A 282 -1.61 15.96 4.68
CA ASP A 282 -1.98 17.39 4.57
C ASP A 282 -1.77 18.14 5.90
N ALA A 283 -1.98 17.47 7.03
CA ALA A 283 -1.67 18.01 8.35
C ALA A 283 -0.16 18.25 8.53
N ILE A 284 0.71 17.33 8.08
CA ILE A 284 2.16 17.41 8.26
C ILE A 284 2.80 18.36 7.23
N TRP A 285 2.42 18.26 5.96
CA TRP A 285 3.08 19.00 4.88
C TRP A 285 2.59 20.45 4.76
N PHE A 286 1.33 20.70 5.09
CA PHE A 286 0.68 22.00 4.85
C PHE A 286 0.01 22.61 6.09
N ASP A 287 0.22 22.00 7.27
CA ASP A 287 -0.35 22.48 8.53
C ASP A 287 -1.89 22.61 8.52
N GLU A 288 -2.59 21.81 7.71
CA GLU A 288 -4.02 22.00 7.45
C GLU A 288 -4.88 21.80 8.72
N PRO A 289 -5.59 22.85 9.20
CA PRO A 289 -6.36 22.76 10.45
C PRO A 289 -7.53 21.78 10.38
N ARG A 290 -8.18 21.63 9.21
CA ARG A 290 -9.29 20.68 9.04
C ARG A 290 -8.80 19.24 9.13
N ALA A 291 -7.60 18.97 8.59
CA ALA A 291 -6.92 17.70 8.70
C ALA A 291 -6.61 17.35 10.15
N LYS A 292 -5.97 18.28 10.87
CA LYS A 292 -5.62 18.11 12.29
C LYS A 292 -6.86 17.84 13.15
N THR A 293 -7.96 18.55 12.89
CA THR A 293 -9.23 18.36 13.62
C THR A 293 -9.77 16.94 13.42
N PHE A 294 -9.83 16.47 12.17
CA PHE A 294 -10.30 15.11 11.87
C PHE A 294 -9.41 14.04 12.52
N LEU A 295 -8.08 14.17 12.40
CA LEU A 295 -7.13 13.22 12.98
C LEU A 295 -7.10 13.26 14.51
N GLN A 296 -7.37 14.42 15.13
CA GLN A 296 -7.49 14.50 16.58
C GLN A 296 -8.71 13.72 17.07
N ASN A 297 -9.83 13.74 16.32
CA ASN A 297 -10.98 12.88 16.62
C ASN A 297 -10.59 11.39 16.52
N SER A 298 -9.83 11.02 15.49
CA SER A 298 -9.30 9.65 15.32
C SER A 298 -8.45 9.25 16.54
N MET A 299 -7.49 10.10 16.94
CA MET A 299 -6.61 9.83 18.08
C MET A 299 -7.38 9.76 19.41
N ASN A 300 -8.34 10.66 19.63
CA ASN A 300 -9.19 10.63 20.83
C ASN A 300 -10.00 9.33 20.91
N PHE A 301 -10.57 8.87 19.79
CA PHE A 301 -11.32 7.63 19.73
C PHE A 301 -10.42 6.42 20.00
N ILE A 302 -9.35 6.22 19.23
CA ILE A 302 -8.52 5.01 19.34
C ILE A 302 -7.87 4.90 20.72
N ASN A 303 -7.40 6.02 21.29
CA ASN A 303 -6.81 6.05 22.64
C ASN A 303 -7.85 5.77 23.73
N SER A 304 -9.14 6.02 23.50
CA SER A 304 -10.20 5.69 24.46
C SER A 304 -10.52 4.19 24.54
N ILE A 305 -10.09 3.40 23.54
CA ILE A 305 -10.41 1.97 23.42
C ILE A 305 -9.18 1.04 23.43
N GLY A 306 -7.98 1.58 23.66
CA GLY A 306 -6.75 0.78 23.80
C GLY A 306 -5.52 1.31 23.05
N GLY A 307 -5.65 2.41 22.31
CA GLY A 307 -4.54 3.01 21.57
C GLY A 307 -4.05 2.11 20.45
N ALA A 308 -2.73 1.97 20.30
CA ALA A 308 -2.13 1.21 19.19
C ALA A 308 -2.63 -0.24 19.10
N GLU A 309 -2.79 -0.94 20.23
CA GLU A 309 -3.29 -2.32 20.32
C GLU A 309 -4.77 -2.46 19.89
N ALA A 310 -5.51 -1.35 19.83
CA ALA A 310 -6.90 -1.34 19.37
C ALA A 310 -7.03 -1.07 17.87
N ALA A 311 -5.94 -0.81 17.13
CA ALA A 311 -5.99 -0.47 15.71
C ALA A 311 -6.74 -1.54 14.91
N ASN A 312 -7.87 -1.17 14.30
CA ASN A 312 -8.72 -2.11 13.59
C ASN A 312 -9.65 -1.39 12.61
N PHE A 313 -10.58 -2.15 12.03
CA PHE A 313 -11.76 -1.64 11.35
C PHE A 313 -12.95 -1.52 12.32
N PHE A 314 -13.81 -0.53 12.07
CA PHE A 314 -14.89 -0.20 12.99
C PHE A 314 -16.18 0.11 12.24
N GLN A 315 -17.31 -0.06 12.93
CA GLN A 315 -18.58 0.51 12.53
C GLN A 315 -18.54 2.04 12.77
N MET A 316 -19.40 2.80 12.07
CA MET A 316 -19.43 4.26 12.20
C MET A 316 -19.76 4.78 13.61
N ASP A 317 -20.31 3.94 14.49
CA ASP A 317 -20.59 4.27 15.89
C ASP A 317 -19.42 3.94 16.84
N GLY A 318 -18.29 3.47 16.32
CA GLY A 318 -17.09 3.12 17.07
C GLY A 318 -17.04 1.69 17.58
N GLN A 319 -18.07 0.87 17.34
CA GLN A 319 -17.99 -0.55 17.66
C GLN A 319 -17.01 -1.25 16.72
N LEU A 320 -16.24 -2.20 17.24
CA LEU A 320 -15.47 -3.12 16.42
C LEU A 320 -16.40 -3.85 15.44
N LEU A 321 -15.89 -4.22 14.27
CA LEU A 321 -16.66 -5.09 13.38
C LEU A 321 -17.01 -6.42 14.10
N PRO A 322 -18.20 -7.00 13.83
CA PRO A 322 -18.63 -8.22 14.51
C PRO A 322 -17.60 -9.35 14.42
N ALA A 323 -17.42 -10.09 15.51
CA ALA A 323 -16.41 -11.15 15.58
C ALA A 323 -16.71 -12.29 14.60
N GLU A 324 -18.00 -12.56 14.40
CA GLU A 324 -18.54 -13.57 13.50
C GLU A 324 -18.51 -13.17 12.02
N ASP A 325 -18.24 -11.89 11.72
CA ASP A 325 -18.23 -11.41 10.34
C ASP A 325 -16.98 -11.90 9.63
N VAL A 326 -17.21 -12.80 8.69
CA VAL A 326 -16.18 -13.44 7.89
C VAL A 326 -16.43 -13.25 6.40
N TRP A 327 -15.37 -13.43 5.61
CA TRP A 327 -15.42 -13.51 4.16
C TRP A 327 -14.60 -14.71 3.69
N THR A 328 -14.99 -15.28 2.55
CA THR A 328 -14.27 -16.41 1.97
C THR A 328 -13.23 -15.89 0.99
N ASP A 329 -12.00 -16.39 1.10
CA ASP A 329 -10.93 -16.05 0.19
C ASP A 329 -11.32 -16.29 -1.28
N MET A 330 -10.79 -15.46 -2.16
CA MET A 330 -11.14 -15.49 -3.58
C MET A 330 -10.34 -16.53 -4.36
N VAL A 331 -9.41 -17.24 -3.71
CA VAL A 331 -8.53 -18.24 -4.30
C VAL A 331 -9.03 -19.64 -3.93
N GLY A 332 -10.17 -20.00 -4.49
CA GLY A 332 -10.72 -21.35 -4.42
C GLY A 332 -11.77 -21.57 -3.33
N GLY A 333 -12.12 -20.54 -2.55
CA GLY A 333 -13.28 -20.59 -1.66
C GLY A 333 -13.08 -21.49 -0.42
N THR A 334 -11.82 -21.79 -0.07
CA THR A 334 -11.49 -22.79 0.96
C THR A 334 -11.03 -22.18 2.28
N ILE A 335 -10.70 -20.89 2.31
CA ILE A 335 -10.24 -20.20 3.52
C ILE A 335 -11.27 -19.14 3.90
N THR A 336 -11.65 -19.10 5.17
CA THR A 336 -12.55 -18.09 5.74
C THR A 336 -11.74 -17.15 6.62
N ARG A 337 -11.94 -15.85 6.48
CA ARG A 337 -11.18 -14.80 7.17
C ARG A 337 -12.12 -13.83 7.86
N HIS A 338 -11.73 -13.37 9.04
CA HIS A 338 -12.48 -12.34 9.75
C HIS A 338 -12.37 -11.00 9.03
N ARG A 339 -13.43 -10.20 9.10
CA ARG A 339 -13.43 -8.83 8.57
C ARG A 339 -12.81 -7.84 9.53
N ARG A 340 -12.94 -8.04 10.85
CA ARG A 340 -12.08 -7.36 11.81
C ARG A 340 -10.64 -7.87 11.64
N GLU A 341 -9.68 -6.97 11.70
CA GLU A 341 -8.30 -7.24 11.34
C GLU A 341 -7.40 -6.29 12.14
N HIS A 342 -6.56 -6.86 13.02
CA HIS A 342 -5.46 -6.12 13.64
C HIS A 342 -4.18 -6.57 12.93
N SER A 343 -3.74 -5.75 11.99
CA SER A 343 -2.69 -6.09 11.01
C SER A 343 -1.78 -4.91 10.72
N PRO A 344 -0.62 -5.13 10.07
CA PRO A 344 0.27 -4.08 9.59
C PRO A 344 -0.42 -2.91 8.87
N MET A 345 -1.46 -3.22 8.08
CA MET A 345 -2.26 -2.21 7.39
C MET A 345 -2.99 -1.32 8.39
N THR A 346 -3.77 -1.91 9.31
CA THR A 346 -4.57 -1.14 10.26
C THR A 346 -3.68 -0.36 11.22
N ILE A 347 -2.64 -0.98 11.77
CA ILE A 347 -1.66 -0.33 12.64
C ILE A 347 -0.97 0.80 11.90
N GLY A 348 -0.48 0.55 10.69
CA GLY A 348 0.20 1.54 9.87
C GLY A 348 -0.67 2.75 9.54
N MET A 349 -1.94 2.54 9.17
CA MET A 349 -2.85 3.64 8.87
C MET A 349 -3.21 4.45 10.11
N TRP A 350 -3.53 3.81 11.24
CA TRP A 350 -3.76 4.51 12.51
C TRP A 350 -2.51 5.24 13.01
N ALA A 351 -1.32 4.68 12.80
CA ALA A 351 -0.05 5.34 13.12
C ALA A 351 0.12 6.66 12.37
N THR A 352 -0.40 6.81 11.15
CA THR A 352 -0.31 8.10 10.42
C THR A 352 -1.01 9.25 11.17
N ALA A 353 -2.14 8.98 11.84
CA ALA A 353 -2.80 9.96 12.69
C ALA A 353 -1.94 10.32 13.91
N ALA A 354 -1.32 9.32 14.55
CA ALA A 354 -0.41 9.55 15.68
C ALA A 354 0.82 10.38 15.27
N MET A 355 1.38 10.13 14.07
CA MET A 355 2.49 10.91 13.55
C MET A 355 2.11 12.38 13.28
N ALA A 356 0.87 12.63 12.84
CA ALA A 356 0.39 13.98 12.53
C ALA A 356 -0.02 14.80 13.76
N VAL A 357 -0.74 14.19 14.72
CA VAL A 357 -1.35 14.93 15.86
C VAL A 357 -1.24 14.23 17.21
N GLY A 358 -0.74 12.99 17.28
CA GLY A 358 -0.57 12.26 18.53
C GLY A 358 0.56 12.80 19.40
N THR A 359 0.59 12.39 20.67
CA THR A 359 1.71 12.68 21.59
C THR A 359 2.97 11.90 21.18
N ASP A 360 4.08 12.13 21.87
CA ASP A 360 5.29 11.33 21.62
C ASP A 360 5.13 9.88 22.12
N GLU A 361 4.31 9.68 23.16
CA GLU A 361 3.91 8.35 23.65
C GLU A 361 3.06 7.60 22.61
N ASP A 362 2.10 8.28 21.97
CA ASP A 362 1.30 7.67 20.89
C ASP A 362 2.20 7.18 19.75
N LYS A 363 3.13 8.03 19.27
CA LYS A 363 4.07 7.69 18.19
C LYS A 363 4.93 6.46 18.55
N LYS A 364 5.44 6.42 19.79
CA LYS A 364 6.23 5.28 20.29
C LYS A 364 5.38 4.02 20.40
N ALA A 365 4.14 4.11 20.89
CA ALA A 365 3.24 2.97 21.04
C ALA A 365 2.91 2.34 19.67
N PHE A 366 2.56 3.14 18.67
CA PHE A 366 2.32 2.63 17.31
C PHE A 366 3.56 2.03 16.66
N SER A 367 4.74 2.62 16.87
CA SER A 367 6.02 2.03 16.43
C SER A 367 6.24 0.65 17.07
N GLN A 368 6.06 0.54 18.38
CA GLN A 368 6.23 -0.73 19.09
C GLN A 368 5.18 -1.77 18.66
N GLU A 369 3.93 -1.35 18.43
CA GLU A 369 2.86 -2.24 17.96
C GLU A 369 3.16 -2.78 16.56
N MET A 370 3.55 -1.91 15.64
CA MET A 370 3.91 -2.32 14.28
C MET A 370 5.06 -3.34 14.28
N ALA A 371 6.02 -3.18 15.19
CA ALA A 371 7.16 -4.09 15.29
C ALA A 371 6.76 -5.51 15.70
N LYS A 372 5.67 -5.69 16.47
CA LYS A 372 5.12 -7.02 16.81
C LYS A 372 4.73 -7.82 15.56
N PHE A 373 4.48 -7.17 14.43
CA PHE A 373 4.10 -7.77 13.15
C PHE A 373 5.25 -7.77 12.14
N TYR A 374 6.49 -7.79 12.60
CA TYR A 374 7.65 -7.90 11.72
C TYR A 374 8.70 -8.87 12.26
N ASP A 375 8.96 -9.94 11.52
CA ASP A 375 10.10 -10.83 11.78
C ASP A 375 11.39 -10.22 11.18
N LYS A 376 12.48 -10.21 11.97
CA LYS A 376 13.78 -9.62 11.60
C LYS A 376 14.34 -10.10 10.25
N ASP A 377 14.01 -11.33 9.83
CA ASP A 377 14.49 -11.92 8.58
C ASP A 377 13.45 -11.85 7.44
N ALA A 378 12.27 -11.26 7.68
CA ALA A 378 11.21 -11.15 6.69
C ALA A 378 11.44 -10.04 5.64
N ASP A 379 10.99 -10.33 4.41
CA ASP A 379 10.85 -9.40 3.29
C ASP A 379 9.37 -8.94 3.11
N TYR A 380 8.59 -9.01 4.18
CA TYR A 380 7.18 -8.60 4.23
C TYR A 380 6.82 -8.13 5.65
N PHE A 381 5.76 -7.33 5.75
CA PHE A 381 5.05 -7.09 7.02
C PHE A 381 4.08 -8.24 7.28
N GLY A 382 3.86 -8.57 8.55
CA GLY A 382 3.16 -9.78 8.97
C GLY A 382 4.17 -10.80 9.52
N LEU A 383 3.67 -11.75 10.30
CA LEU A 383 4.46 -12.87 10.81
C LEU A 383 4.42 -14.02 9.81
N ALA A 384 5.37 -14.95 9.91
CA ALA A 384 5.28 -16.22 9.17
C ALA A 384 4.29 -17.18 9.84
N VAL A 385 4.11 -17.01 11.15
CA VAL A 385 3.27 -17.81 12.03
C VAL A 385 2.59 -16.81 12.97
N ASP A 386 1.27 -16.80 12.99
CA ASP A 386 0.49 -15.88 13.83
C ASP A 386 0.69 -16.18 15.33
N PRO A 387 0.26 -15.29 16.25
CA PRO A 387 0.44 -15.47 17.69
C PRO A 387 -0.23 -16.75 18.27
N SER A 388 -1.12 -17.40 17.51
CA SER A 388 -1.77 -18.66 17.88
C SER A 388 -0.98 -19.91 17.44
N GLY A 389 0.12 -19.73 16.70
CA GLY A 389 0.99 -20.82 16.23
C GLY A 389 0.60 -21.40 14.86
N MET A 390 -0.31 -20.74 14.13
CA MET A 390 -0.71 -21.14 12.77
C MET A 390 0.15 -20.43 11.73
N GLU A 391 0.55 -21.09 10.63
CA GLU A 391 1.20 -20.40 9.50
C GLU A 391 0.30 -19.23 9.07
N GLU A 392 0.80 -18.00 9.18
CA GLU A 392 0.11 -16.84 8.64
C GLU A 392 0.21 -16.96 7.11
N ASP A 393 -0.95 -17.00 6.47
CA ASP A 393 -1.05 -17.15 5.03
C ASP A 393 -0.54 -15.89 4.34
N THR A 394 0.79 -15.77 4.21
CA THR A 394 1.46 -14.73 3.39
C THR A 394 1.08 -14.78 1.91
N LEU A 395 0.17 -15.69 1.57
CA LEU A 395 -0.49 -15.83 0.30
C LEU A 395 -2.00 -15.56 0.45
N HIS A 396 -2.53 -14.61 1.22
CA HIS A 396 -3.95 -14.22 1.01
C HIS A 396 -4.10 -13.14 -0.05
N ASN A 397 -5.28 -13.02 -0.66
CA ASN A 397 -5.58 -12.00 -1.70
C ASN A 397 -5.51 -10.55 -1.22
N GLU A 398 -5.32 -10.34 0.08
CA GLU A 398 -5.21 -9.01 0.68
C GLU A 398 -3.80 -8.68 1.12
N MET A 399 -2.87 -9.65 1.10
CA MET A 399 -1.45 -9.41 1.37
C MET A 399 -0.92 -8.29 0.49
N TYR A 400 -1.29 -8.27 -0.80
CA TYR A 400 -0.92 -7.18 -1.69
C TYR A 400 -1.28 -5.81 -1.10
N PHE A 401 -2.54 -5.62 -0.69
CA PHE A 401 -3.04 -4.34 -0.20
C PHE A 401 -2.44 -4.01 1.17
N GLU A 402 -2.35 -5.01 2.05
CA GLU A 402 -1.81 -4.87 3.38
C GLU A 402 -0.34 -4.44 3.37
N GLN A 403 0.46 -5.04 2.49
CA GLN A 403 1.88 -4.69 2.35
C GLN A 403 2.06 -3.22 1.97
N PHE A 404 1.26 -2.68 1.05
CA PHE A 404 1.36 -1.28 0.65
C PHE A 404 0.96 -0.33 1.78
N LEU A 405 -0.16 -0.58 2.46
CA LEU A 405 -0.63 0.30 3.54
C LEU A 405 0.28 0.21 4.77
N GLY A 406 0.78 -0.99 5.12
CA GLY A 406 1.81 -1.15 6.14
C GLY A 406 3.09 -0.37 5.79
N TRP A 407 3.50 -0.38 4.51
CA TRP A 407 4.65 0.39 4.04
C TRP A 407 4.42 1.90 4.12
N PHE A 408 3.24 2.40 3.73
CA PHE A 408 2.89 3.83 3.84
C PHE A 408 2.84 4.30 5.30
N GLY A 409 2.21 3.53 6.20
CA GLY A 409 2.21 3.82 7.63
C GLY A 409 3.62 3.87 8.22
N THR A 410 4.44 2.86 7.89
CA THR A 410 5.82 2.77 8.38
C THR A 410 6.73 3.87 7.84
N SER A 411 6.57 4.24 6.56
CA SER A 411 7.34 5.35 5.95
C SER A 411 6.93 6.72 6.49
N MET A 412 5.68 6.88 6.94
CA MET A 412 5.26 8.05 7.71
C MET A 412 5.92 8.06 9.10
N MET A 413 5.98 6.92 9.81
CA MET A 413 6.66 6.79 11.10
C MET A 413 8.16 7.05 11.02
N SER A 414 8.83 6.59 9.97
CA SER A 414 10.27 6.81 9.79
C SER A 414 10.61 8.22 9.27
N GLY A 415 9.60 8.98 8.82
CA GLY A 415 9.77 10.29 8.19
C GLY A 415 10.33 10.23 6.77
N VAL A 416 10.28 9.06 6.12
CA VAL A 416 10.68 8.88 4.71
C VAL A 416 9.62 9.45 3.76
N PHE A 417 8.34 9.30 4.09
CA PHE A 417 7.22 9.78 3.26
C PHE A 417 7.00 11.29 3.43
N SER A 418 7.97 12.10 2.98
CA SER A 418 7.98 13.55 3.13
C SER A 418 7.60 14.28 1.83
N ASN A 419 7.41 15.60 1.93
CA ASN A 419 7.12 16.46 0.79
C ASN A 419 8.40 16.69 -0.03
N ILE A 420 8.67 15.81 -1.01
CA ILE A 420 9.90 15.85 -1.81
C ILE A 420 10.10 17.20 -2.50
N GLU A 421 9.02 17.83 -2.99
CA GLU A 421 9.11 19.16 -3.58
C GLU A 421 9.65 20.19 -2.59
N ASP A 422 9.04 20.26 -1.40
CA ASP A 422 9.45 21.24 -0.38
C ASP A 422 10.85 20.93 0.17
N ASP A 423 11.18 19.65 0.36
CA ASP A 423 12.49 19.26 0.87
C ASP A 423 13.63 19.55 -0.13
N ILE A 424 13.35 19.51 -1.43
CA ILE A 424 14.30 19.89 -2.49
C ILE A 424 14.40 21.41 -2.65
N ASP A 425 13.26 22.10 -2.71
CA ASP A 425 13.22 23.55 -2.96
C ASP A 425 13.63 24.37 -1.73
N ASN A 426 13.34 23.86 -0.53
CA ASN A 426 13.58 24.51 0.75
C ASN A 426 14.34 23.57 1.71
N PRO A 427 15.62 23.24 1.46
CA PRO A 427 16.37 22.28 2.27
C PRO A 427 16.39 22.64 3.76
N LYS A 428 15.98 21.68 4.61
CA LYS A 428 15.87 21.87 6.07
C LYS A 428 16.89 21.03 6.83
N GLN A 429 17.19 21.43 8.06
CA GLN A 429 17.89 20.54 8.97
C GLN A 429 16.94 19.41 9.40
N ALA A 430 17.43 18.17 9.36
CA ALA A 430 16.64 17.03 9.80
C ALA A 430 16.35 17.12 11.30
N VAL A 431 15.08 16.92 11.68
CA VAL A 431 14.69 16.78 13.09
C VAL A 431 15.20 15.46 13.66
N VAL A 432 15.66 15.47 14.91
CA VAL A 432 16.02 14.25 15.63
C VAL A 432 14.74 13.47 15.92
N GLY A 433 14.71 12.20 15.49
CA GLY A 433 13.58 11.32 15.72
C GLY A 433 13.49 10.84 17.16
N LEU A 434 12.27 10.47 17.55
CA LEU A 434 12.04 9.68 18.75
C LEU A 434 12.68 8.29 18.59
N THR A 435 13.07 7.70 19.71
CA THR A 435 13.62 6.34 19.75
C THR A 435 12.94 5.54 20.84
N THR A 436 12.70 4.27 20.57
CA THR A 436 12.29 3.25 21.52
C THR A 436 13.44 2.25 21.73
N SER A 437 13.16 1.11 22.37
CA SER A 437 14.13 0.02 22.54
C SER A 437 14.22 -0.91 21.31
N LEU A 438 13.58 -0.57 20.20
CA LEU A 438 13.58 -1.42 18.99
C LEU A 438 14.98 -1.56 18.40
N SER A 439 15.39 -2.82 18.20
CA SER A 439 16.61 -3.20 17.50
C SER A 439 16.40 -4.51 16.73
N GLU A 440 17.22 -4.75 15.70
CA GLU A 440 17.13 -5.99 14.90
C GLU A 440 17.33 -7.27 15.73
N SER A 441 18.06 -7.19 16.86
CA SER A 441 18.26 -8.33 17.77
C SER A 441 17.10 -8.56 18.75
N SER A 442 16.15 -7.62 18.84
CA SER A 442 15.04 -7.66 19.81
C SER A 442 13.75 -8.30 19.28
N GLN A 443 13.71 -8.62 17.98
CA GLN A 443 12.52 -9.16 17.29
C GLN A 443 12.64 -10.66 17.02
N GLU A 444 13.08 -11.44 18.03
CA GLU A 444 12.88 -12.89 18.00
C GLU A 444 11.46 -13.20 18.47
N ASN A 445 10.70 -13.90 17.63
CA ASN A 445 9.27 -14.16 17.79
C ASN A 445 8.96 -14.73 19.20
N PRO A 446 8.34 -13.97 20.11
CA PRO A 446 7.93 -14.48 21.40
C PRO A 446 6.66 -15.29 21.16
N GLY A 447 6.81 -16.59 20.96
CA GLY A 447 5.66 -17.47 20.88
C GLY A 447 4.74 -17.26 22.09
N GLN A 448 3.44 -17.10 21.81
CA GLN A 448 2.30 -17.12 22.72
C GLN A 448 2.03 -15.85 23.55
N GLU A 449 1.32 -14.89 22.97
CA GLU A 449 0.26 -14.16 23.70
C GLU A 449 -0.99 -14.03 22.80
N PRO A 450 -2.20 -14.27 23.33
CA PRO A 450 -3.43 -13.92 22.62
C PRO A 450 -3.50 -12.39 22.47
N ASP A 451 -4.03 -11.91 21.34
CA ASP A 451 -4.21 -10.48 21.13
C ASP A 451 -5.11 -9.87 22.23
N ALA A 452 -4.86 -8.61 22.58
CA ALA A 452 -5.54 -7.90 23.66
C ALA A 452 -7.06 -7.73 23.46
N ILE A 453 -7.58 -8.15 22.30
CA ILE A 453 -8.97 -7.98 21.86
C ILE A 453 -9.73 -9.32 21.76
N GLY A 454 -9.11 -10.44 22.16
CA GLY A 454 -9.80 -11.72 22.36
C GLY A 454 -10.18 -12.46 21.08
N ASN A 455 -9.36 -12.43 20.03
CA ASN A 455 -9.51 -13.35 18.91
C ASN A 455 -9.16 -14.78 19.36
N THR A 456 -10.16 -15.54 19.80
CA THR A 456 -10.09 -17.00 19.67
C THR A 456 -10.51 -17.36 18.25
N LEU A 457 -9.53 -17.50 17.36
CA LEU A 457 -9.74 -18.14 16.06
C LEU A 457 -10.13 -19.60 16.33
N THR A 458 -11.36 -19.98 15.95
CA THR A 458 -11.73 -21.39 15.84
C THR A 458 -10.80 -22.07 14.83
N PRO A 459 -10.22 -23.24 15.14
CA PRO A 459 -9.22 -23.85 14.27
C PRO A 459 -9.90 -24.37 13.00
N SER A 460 -9.51 -23.82 11.85
CA SER A 460 -9.79 -24.46 10.56
C SER A 460 -8.51 -24.69 9.76
N ILE A 461 -8.15 -25.98 9.75
CA ILE A 461 -7.29 -26.70 8.79
C ILE A 461 -5.78 -26.53 9.03
N ALA A 462 -5.20 -27.65 9.47
CA ALA A 462 -3.79 -27.88 9.75
C ALA A 462 -2.83 -27.54 8.60
N GLU A 463 -1.57 -27.31 9.00
CA GLU A 463 -0.31 -27.32 8.24
C GLU A 463 -0.47 -27.80 6.80
N SER A 464 -0.03 -26.99 5.83
CA SER A 464 -0.13 -27.23 4.39
C SER A 464 -0.04 -28.71 4.01
N SER A 465 -1.21 -29.36 3.99
CA SER A 465 -1.30 -30.80 3.71
C SER A 465 -0.99 -31.11 2.26
N VAL A 466 -0.55 -30.14 1.43
CA VAL A 466 -0.31 -30.25 -0.01
C VAL A 466 1.03 -29.61 -0.38
N LYS A 467 1.88 -30.32 -1.14
CA LYS A 467 3.09 -29.76 -1.77
C LYS A 467 3.21 -30.11 -3.24
N LEU A 468 3.83 -29.21 -4.01
CA LEU A 468 4.10 -29.40 -5.44
C LEU A 468 5.56 -29.82 -5.64
N VAL A 469 5.80 -30.93 -6.33
CA VAL A 469 7.14 -31.40 -6.67
C VAL A 469 7.32 -31.37 -8.18
N ARG A 470 8.36 -30.68 -8.66
CA ARG A 470 8.76 -30.69 -10.08
C ARG A 470 9.96 -31.61 -10.27
N ASN A 471 9.84 -32.60 -11.16
CA ASN A 471 10.96 -33.42 -11.57
C ASN A 471 10.90 -33.69 -13.07
N LYS A 472 11.98 -33.35 -13.80
CA LYS A 472 12.12 -33.53 -15.27
C LYS A 472 10.91 -33.07 -16.09
N GLY A 473 10.35 -31.91 -15.77
CA GLY A 473 9.24 -31.30 -16.53
C GLY A 473 7.84 -31.80 -16.16
N GLN A 474 7.69 -32.76 -15.24
CA GLN A 474 6.40 -33.16 -14.70
C GLN A 474 6.14 -32.51 -13.33
N VAL A 475 4.93 -32.02 -13.12
CA VAL A 475 4.44 -31.49 -11.83
C VAL A 475 3.65 -32.60 -11.13
N ARG A 476 4.06 -32.93 -9.90
CA ARG A 476 3.36 -33.88 -9.03
C ARG A 476 2.76 -33.14 -7.84
N ILE A 477 1.53 -33.50 -7.48
CA ILE A 477 0.84 -32.95 -6.32
C ILE A 477 0.90 -34.01 -5.23
N LEU A 478 1.48 -33.69 -4.09
CA LEU A 478 1.52 -34.58 -2.93
C LEU A 478 0.61 -34.03 -1.86
N ARG A 479 -0.23 -34.86 -1.25
CA ARG A 479 -1.05 -34.49 -0.10
C ARG A 479 -0.86 -35.47 1.06
N LYS A 480 -0.79 -34.98 2.30
CA LYS A 480 -0.74 -35.82 3.50
C LYS A 480 -2.10 -36.49 3.76
N ASP A 481 -2.09 -37.78 4.10
CA ASP A 481 -3.28 -38.49 4.58
C ASP A 481 -3.53 -38.27 6.09
N SER A 482 -4.56 -38.90 6.63
CA SER A 482 -4.91 -38.81 8.06
C SER A 482 -3.86 -39.41 9.01
N GLU A 483 -2.82 -40.05 8.47
CA GLU A 483 -1.68 -40.61 9.21
C GLU A 483 -0.39 -39.83 8.92
N ASP A 484 -0.49 -38.61 8.38
CA ASP A 484 0.62 -37.71 8.04
C ASP A 484 1.56 -38.24 6.92
N ARG A 485 1.12 -39.21 6.11
CA ARG A 485 1.91 -39.78 5.01
C ARG A 485 1.67 -39.05 3.70
N TRP A 486 2.72 -38.78 2.94
CA TRP A 486 2.60 -38.17 1.61
C TRP A 486 2.01 -39.14 0.58
N ILE A 487 0.90 -38.74 -0.03
CA ILE A 487 0.19 -39.47 -1.10
C ILE A 487 0.25 -38.64 -2.39
N GLU A 488 0.52 -39.26 -3.53
CA GLU A 488 0.53 -38.59 -4.84
C GLU A 488 -0.88 -38.47 -5.43
N TYR A 489 -1.18 -37.30 -5.99
CA TYR A 489 -2.43 -36.99 -6.67
C TYR A 489 -2.17 -36.48 -8.09
N GLY A 490 -2.96 -36.98 -9.02
CA GLY A 490 -3.05 -36.51 -10.40
C GLY A 490 -4.18 -35.50 -10.57
N LEU A 491 -4.11 -34.69 -11.64
CA LEU A 491 -5.16 -33.77 -12.04
C LEU A 491 -5.88 -34.31 -13.28
N ASN A 492 -7.21 -34.38 -13.21
CA ASN A 492 -8.08 -34.57 -14.38
C ASN A 492 -9.05 -33.38 -14.45
N GLY A 493 -8.75 -32.40 -15.32
CA GLY A 493 -9.43 -31.11 -15.33
C GLY A 493 -9.21 -30.34 -14.03
N LYS A 494 -10.30 -29.99 -13.31
CA LYS A 494 -10.25 -29.32 -11.99
C LYS A 494 -10.35 -30.29 -10.80
N LYS A 495 -10.33 -31.61 -11.01
CA LYS A 495 -10.45 -32.61 -9.93
C LYS A 495 -9.14 -33.34 -9.68
N LEU A 496 -8.77 -33.45 -8.41
CA LEU A 496 -7.66 -34.30 -7.93
C LEU A 496 -8.14 -35.75 -7.80
N PHE A 497 -7.29 -36.70 -8.19
CA PHE A 497 -7.50 -38.12 -7.94
C PHE A 497 -6.23 -38.75 -7.37
N LYS A 498 -6.38 -39.70 -6.45
CA LYS A 498 -5.26 -40.41 -5.83
C LYS A 498 -4.58 -41.28 -6.90
N VAL A 499 -3.27 -41.14 -7.07
CA VAL A 499 -2.46 -42.04 -7.88
C VAL A 499 -2.12 -43.23 -6.99
N HIS A 500 -2.49 -44.43 -7.43
CA HIS A 500 -2.19 -45.67 -6.71
C HIS A 500 -0.79 -46.19 -7.03
#